data_AF-A0A842MFR2-F1
#
_entry.id   AF-A0A842MFR2-F1
#
_cell.length_a   1.000
_cell.length_b   1.000
_cell.length_c   1.000
_cell.angle_alpha   90.00
_cell.angle_beta   90.00
_cell.angle_gamma   90.00
#
_symmetry.space_group_name_H-M   'P 1'
#
loop_
_entity.id
_entity.type
_entity.pdbx_description
1 polymer ?
#
loop_
_entity_poly.entity_id
_entity_poly.type
_entity_poly.pdbx_seq_one_letter_code
_entity_poly.pdbx_strand_id
1 'polypeptide(L)'
;MTASAMAKWKEIRQLYYITHIDNLPSILEHGILSHSEIELRGIKYAQIYDEDIVRNRAGKQLPNGKPIWDYANVYFQPRNPMMYRVKIEKPINKIAILGIRKDVLARNDFYFTNGNVACAESEFYAAGEFPKRQRGILRQIDKAWWNSVDRS
;
A
#
# COMPACT_ATOMS: atom_id res chain seq x y z
N MET A 1 -15.73 -32.09 24.85
CA MET A 1 -15.35 -30.69 24.60
C MET A 1 -13.94 -30.68 24.05
N THR A 2 -13.78 -30.61 22.73
CA THR A 2 -12.46 -30.50 22.08
C THR A 2 -12.30 -29.09 21.55
N ALA A 3 -11.31 -28.38 22.09
CA ALA A 3 -10.94 -27.04 21.64
C ALA A 3 -10.54 -27.11 20.16
N SER A 4 -11.33 -26.48 19.31
CA SER A 4 -10.95 -26.21 17.92
C SER A 4 -9.69 -25.35 17.94
N ALA A 5 -8.62 -25.85 17.33
CA ALA A 5 -7.43 -25.06 17.06
C ALA A 5 -7.80 -23.97 16.07
N MET A 6 -8.27 -22.82 16.57
CA MET A 6 -8.40 -21.61 15.76
C MET A 6 -7.00 -21.28 15.26
N ALA A 7 -6.78 -21.34 13.95
CA ALA A 7 -5.57 -20.87 13.31
C ALA A 7 -5.21 -19.50 13.90
N LYS A 8 -4.04 -19.40 14.54
CA LYS A 8 -3.51 -18.14 15.08
C LYS A 8 -3.13 -17.27 13.89
N TRP A 9 -4.08 -16.48 13.38
CA TRP A 9 -3.84 -15.57 12.26
C TRP A 9 -2.76 -14.56 12.65
N LYS A 10 -1.82 -14.34 11.74
CA LYS A 10 -0.75 -13.37 11.92
C LYS A 10 -1.37 -11.98 12.12
N GLU A 11 -1.09 -11.33 13.25
CA GLU A 11 -1.54 -9.97 13.48
C GLU A 11 -0.83 -9.00 12.54
N ILE A 12 -1.53 -7.95 12.08
CA ILE A 12 -0.90 -6.85 11.33
C ILE A 12 -0.03 -6.06 12.30
N ARG A 13 1.28 -6.20 12.15
CA ARG A 13 2.28 -5.52 13.00
C ARG A 13 2.57 -4.11 12.51
N GLN A 14 2.64 -3.93 11.19
CA GLN A 14 3.00 -2.68 10.54
C GLN A 14 2.46 -2.67 9.11
N LEU A 15 2.38 -1.48 8.53
CA LEU A 15 2.22 -1.29 7.09
C LEU A 15 3.58 -1.04 6.46
N TYR A 16 3.61 -1.05 5.13
CA TYR A 16 4.84 -0.98 4.37
C TYR A 16 4.72 0.07 3.28
N TYR A 17 5.76 0.87 3.13
CA TYR A 17 5.89 1.83 2.04
C TYR A 17 7.14 1.52 1.24
N ILE A 18 7.00 1.46 -0.08
CA ILE A 18 8.08 1.04 -0.97
C ILE A 18 8.47 2.26 -1.80
N THR A 19 9.76 2.60 -1.78
CA THR A 19 10.27 3.84 -2.37
C THR A 19 11.70 3.66 -2.88
N HIS A 20 12.22 4.68 -3.56
CA HIS A 20 13.62 4.74 -3.95
C HIS A 20 14.47 5.19 -2.75
N ILE A 21 15.67 4.63 -2.59
CA ILE A 21 16.57 4.96 -1.46
C ILE A 21 16.92 6.46 -1.40
N ASP A 22 17.02 7.10 -2.57
CA ASP A 22 17.32 8.53 -2.65
C ASP A 22 16.15 9.43 -2.16
N ASN A 23 14.95 8.88 -1.95
CA ASN A 23 13.82 9.60 -1.35
C ASN A 23 13.85 9.62 0.17
N LEU A 24 14.71 8.79 0.80
CA LEU A 24 14.74 8.67 2.26
C LEU A 24 15.04 9.99 2.98
N PRO A 25 15.97 10.85 2.53
CA PRO A 25 16.20 12.14 3.19
C PRO A 25 14.94 13.01 3.25
N SER A 26 14.23 13.15 2.12
CA SER A 26 12.99 13.93 2.06
C SER A 26 11.87 13.32 2.91
N ILE A 27 11.75 11.98 2.92
CA ILE A 27 10.76 11.29 3.75
C ILE A 27 11.05 11.48 5.24
N LEU A 28 12.32 11.49 5.64
CA LEU A 28 12.72 11.74 7.03
C LEU A 28 12.44 13.19 7.45
N GLU A 29 12.52 14.14 6.51
CA GLU A 29 12.28 15.56 6.76
C GLU A 29 10.79 15.92 6.78
N HIS A 30 10.00 15.40 5.84
CA HIS A 30 8.62 15.82 5.60
C HIS A 30 7.57 14.74 5.90
N GLY A 31 8.01 13.51 6.17
CA GLY A 31 7.15 12.34 6.24
C GLY A 31 6.82 11.78 4.85
N ILE A 32 5.92 10.79 4.83
CA ILE A 32 5.41 10.20 3.59
C ILE A 32 4.24 11.06 3.11
N LEU A 33 4.42 11.69 1.97
CA LEU A 33 3.43 12.60 1.36
C LEU A 33 2.65 11.91 0.24
N SER A 34 1.47 12.46 -0.07
CA SER A 34 0.73 12.11 -1.28
C SER A 34 1.42 12.68 -2.52
N HIS A 35 1.03 12.21 -3.71
CA HIS A 35 1.62 12.73 -4.94
C HIS A 35 1.24 14.20 -5.15
N SER A 36 -0.03 14.55 -4.88
CA SER A 36 -0.51 15.93 -4.94
C SER A 36 0.34 16.87 -4.07
N GLU A 37 0.69 16.45 -2.85
CA GLU A 37 1.50 17.27 -1.94
C GLU A 37 2.95 17.40 -2.40
N ILE A 38 3.54 16.34 -2.98
CA ILE A 38 4.89 16.38 -3.54
C ILE A 38 4.94 17.38 -4.71
N GLU A 39 3.96 17.33 -5.62
CA GLU A 39 3.83 18.21 -6.77
C GLU A 39 3.60 19.66 -6.34
N LEU A 40 2.63 19.89 -5.44
CA LEU A 40 2.29 21.20 -4.91
C LEU A 40 3.49 21.91 -4.26
N ARG A 41 4.32 21.14 -3.54
CA ARG A 41 5.51 21.66 -2.83
C ARG A 41 6.77 21.69 -3.70
N GLY A 42 6.71 21.17 -4.93
CA GLY A 42 7.86 21.08 -5.82
C GLY A 42 8.98 20.19 -5.26
N ILE A 43 8.65 19.19 -4.44
CA ILE A 43 9.64 18.29 -3.84
C ILE A 43 10.17 17.36 -4.93
N LYS A 44 11.49 17.38 -5.13
CA LYS A 44 12.14 16.44 -6.04
C LYS A 44 12.12 15.03 -5.45
N TYR A 45 11.74 14.05 -6.26
CA TYR A 45 11.75 12.65 -5.87
C TYR A 45 12.32 11.78 -6.99
N ALA A 46 12.99 10.70 -6.60
CA ALA A 46 13.36 9.62 -7.48
C ALA A 46 12.16 8.69 -7.66
N GLN A 47 11.73 8.53 -8.91
CA GLN A 47 10.58 7.72 -9.26
C GLN A 47 10.85 6.22 -9.04
N ILE A 48 9.99 5.58 -8.25
CA ILE A 48 10.08 4.15 -7.96
C ILE A 48 9.13 3.30 -8.82
N TYR A 49 8.03 3.88 -9.31
CA TYR A 49 6.95 3.22 -10.04
C TYR A 49 6.87 3.68 -11.51
N ASP A 50 6.31 2.86 -12.39
CA ASP A 50 5.99 3.25 -13.77
C ASP A 50 4.97 4.41 -13.82
N GLU A 51 5.18 5.37 -14.71
CA GLU A 51 4.25 6.48 -14.95
C GLU A 51 2.85 5.99 -15.33
N ASP A 52 2.76 4.86 -16.05
CA ASP A 52 1.48 4.33 -16.51
C ASP A 52 0.66 3.74 -15.35
N ILE A 53 1.31 3.10 -14.37
CA ILE A 53 0.65 2.62 -13.13
C ILE A 53 0.05 3.81 -12.38
N VAL A 54 0.79 4.91 -12.37
CA VAL A 54 0.44 6.15 -11.69
C VAL A 54 -0.71 6.87 -12.41
N ARG A 55 -0.64 7.03 -13.74
CA ARG A 55 -1.74 7.60 -14.55
C ARG A 55 -3.02 6.79 -14.45
N ASN A 56 -2.93 5.46 -14.48
CA ASN A 56 -4.09 4.57 -14.32
C ASN A 56 -4.77 4.71 -12.94
N ARG A 57 -4.05 5.24 -11.94
CA ARG A 57 -4.58 5.51 -10.60
C ARG A 57 -5.10 6.93 -10.42
N ALA A 58 -4.60 7.90 -11.18
CA ALA A 58 -5.01 9.31 -11.07
C ALA A 58 -6.52 9.50 -11.30
N GLY A 59 -7.13 8.69 -12.17
CA GLY A 59 -8.57 8.72 -12.43
C GLY A 59 -9.44 8.00 -11.39
N LYS A 60 -8.87 7.27 -10.42
CA LYS A 60 -9.63 6.54 -9.41
C LYS A 60 -9.90 7.42 -8.19
N GLN A 61 -11.15 7.37 -7.72
CA GLN A 61 -11.59 8.08 -6.53
C GLN A 61 -11.87 7.10 -5.40
N LEU A 62 -11.68 7.57 -4.17
CA LEU A 62 -12.11 6.90 -2.96
C LEU A 62 -13.61 7.13 -2.72
N PRO A 63 -14.25 6.41 -1.78
CA PRO A 63 -15.69 6.53 -1.52
C PRO A 63 -16.15 7.93 -1.09
N ASN A 64 -15.22 8.78 -0.66
CA ASN A 64 -15.48 10.19 -0.33
C ASN A 64 -15.37 11.14 -1.54
N GLY A 65 -15.18 10.61 -2.75
CA GLY A 65 -15.03 11.38 -3.99
C GLY A 65 -13.64 11.99 -4.20
N LYS A 66 -12.70 11.83 -3.26
CA LYS A 66 -11.34 12.35 -3.43
C LYS A 66 -10.49 11.43 -4.30
N PRO A 67 -9.61 11.98 -5.15
CA PRO A 67 -8.71 11.17 -5.97
C PRO A 67 -7.71 10.42 -5.09
N ILE A 68 -7.31 9.22 -5.51
CA ILE A 68 -6.25 8.45 -4.84
C ILE A 68 -4.91 9.22 -4.84
N TRP A 69 -4.73 10.14 -5.79
CA TRP A 69 -3.55 11.00 -5.90
C TRP A 69 -3.28 11.82 -4.63
N ASP A 70 -4.35 12.18 -3.91
CA ASP A 70 -4.30 12.93 -2.65
C ASP A 70 -3.90 12.08 -1.44
N TYR A 71 -3.65 10.78 -1.64
CA TYR A 71 -3.34 9.83 -0.57
C TYR A 71 -1.96 9.18 -0.73
N ALA A 72 -1.29 8.97 0.40
CA ALA A 72 -0.06 8.18 0.45
C ALA A 72 -0.40 6.68 0.47
N ASN A 73 0.05 5.95 -0.55
CA ASN A 73 -0.24 4.52 -0.69
C ASN A 73 0.67 3.66 0.19
N VAL A 74 0.08 2.86 1.08
CA VAL A 74 0.78 1.93 1.97
C VAL A 74 0.21 0.52 1.81
N TYR A 75 1.03 -0.49 2.14
CA TYR A 75 0.72 -1.89 1.89
C TYR A 75 0.68 -2.69 3.19
N PHE A 76 -0.21 -3.67 3.29
CA PHE A 76 -0.23 -4.61 4.43
C PHE A 76 0.90 -5.65 4.37
N GLN A 77 1.49 -5.84 3.19
CA GLN A 77 2.55 -6.82 2.92
C GLN A 77 3.53 -6.21 1.90
N PRO A 78 4.84 -6.17 2.15
CA PRO A 78 5.83 -5.66 1.18
C PRO A 78 5.94 -6.55 -0.05
N ARG A 79 5.59 -7.84 0.09
CA ARG A 79 5.39 -8.77 -1.02
C ARG A 79 4.01 -8.54 -1.68
N ASN A 80 3.86 -7.42 -2.40
CA ASN A 80 2.68 -7.07 -3.22
C ASN A 80 3.01 -6.81 -4.73
N PRO A 81 2.03 -6.83 -5.64
CA PRO A 81 2.27 -6.71 -7.09
C PRO A 81 3.17 -5.53 -7.49
N MET A 82 3.11 -4.42 -6.74
CA MET A 82 3.98 -3.26 -6.93
C MET A 82 5.45 -3.63 -6.73
N MET A 83 5.80 -4.34 -5.64
CA MET A 83 7.17 -4.82 -5.41
C MET A 83 7.66 -5.80 -6.48
N TYR A 84 6.78 -6.62 -7.07
CA TYR A 84 7.16 -7.50 -8.18
C TYR A 84 7.65 -6.69 -9.39
N ARG A 85 6.91 -5.63 -9.76
CA ARG A 85 7.27 -4.71 -10.86
C ARG A 85 8.56 -3.95 -10.57
N VAL A 86 8.66 -3.33 -9.40
CA VAL A 86 9.83 -2.51 -9.02
C VAL A 86 11.12 -3.33 -9.03
N LYS A 87 11.09 -4.60 -8.61
CA LYS A 87 12.27 -5.47 -8.65
C LYS A 87 12.77 -5.79 -10.07
N ILE A 88 11.88 -5.72 -11.06
CA ILE A 88 12.23 -5.94 -12.48
C ILE A 88 12.78 -4.63 -13.07
N GLU A 89 12.18 -3.50 -12.71
CA GLU A 89 12.47 -2.19 -13.32
C GLU A 89 13.64 -1.45 -12.66
N LYS A 90 13.96 -1.75 -11.40
CA LYS A 90 14.94 -1.02 -10.60
C LYS A 90 16.01 -1.93 -10.01
N PRO A 91 17.27 -1.46 -9.90
CA PRO A 91 18.31 -2.16 -9.16
C PRO A 91 17.89 -2.39 -7.71
N ILE A 92 18.10 -3.61 -7.20
CA ILE A 92 17.61 -3.97 -5.86
C ILE A 92 18.22 -3.11 -4.74
N ASN A 93 19.46 -2.65 -4.92
CA ASN A 93 20.16 -1.75 -4.00
C ASN A 93 19.61 -0.31 -4.00
N LYS A 94 18.69 0.01 -4.90
CA LYS A 94 17.99 1.30 -4.96
C LYS A 94 16.58 1.27 -4.38
N ILE A 95 16.10 0.09 -3.97
CA ILE A 95 14.76 -0.08 -3.40
C ILE A 95 14.85 -0.02 -1.87
N ALA A 96 14.03 0.83 -1.26
CA ALA A 96 13.85 0.90 0.18
C ALA A 96 12.42 0.49 0.56
N ILE A 97 12.28 -0.22 1.69
CA ILE A 97 10.99 -0.59 2.28
C ILE A 97 10.93 -0.04 3.70
N LEU A 98 9.99 0.87 3.95
CA LEU A 98 9.77 1.47 5.25
C LEU A 98 8.65 0.75 5.99
N GLY A 99 8.88 0.45 7.27
CA GLY A 99 7.85 -0.04 8.18
C GLY A 99 7.11 1.14 8.82
N ILE A 100 5.80 1.16 8.70
CA ILE A 100 4.92 2.18 9.27
C ILE A 100 4.13 1.56 10.39
N ARG A 101 4.11 2.21 11.56
CA ARG A 101 3.34 1.74 12.70
C ARG A 101 1.87 1.53 12.33
N LYS A 102 1.27 0.47 12.86
CA LYS A 102 -0.12 0.07 12.54
C LYS A 102 -1.19 1.03 13.06
N ASP A 103 -0.85 1.95 13.94
CA ASP A 103 -1.77 2.94 14.50
C ASP A 103 -2.30 3.92 13.46
N VAL A 104 -1.65 4.05 12.29
CA VAL A 104 -2.21 4.76 11.15
C VAL A 104 -3.56 4.21 10.69
N LEU A 105 -3.87 2.93 10.97
CA LEU A 105 -5.17 2.32 10.70
C LEU A 105 -6.31 2.90 11.53
N ALA A 106 -6.00 3.57 12.65
CA ALA A 106 -6.98 4.22 13.51
C ALA A 106 -7.32 5.65 13.06
N ARG A 107 -6.67 6.18 12.01
CA ARG A 107 -6.96 7.52 11.49
C ARG A 107 -8.27 7.52 10.72
N ASN A 108 -9.03 8.62 10.83
CA ASN A 108 -10.31 8.78 10.12
C ASN A 108 -10.16 9.02 8.62
N ASP A 109 -8.96 9.40 8.16
CA ASP A 109 -8.62 9.59 6.76
C ASP A 109 -7.95 8.35 6.13
N PHE A 110 -7.92 7.23 6.84
CA PHE A 110 -7.41 5.97 6.32
C PHE A 110 -8.48 5.22 5.51
N TYR A 111 -8.10 4.77 4.32
CA TYR A 111 -8.90 3.91 3.47
C TYR A 111 -8.09 2.66 3.11
N PHE A 112 -8.78 1.55 2.93
CA PHE A 112 -8.16 0.30 2.48
C PHE A 112 -8.96 -0.31 1.34
N THR A 113 -8.32 -1.22 0.60
CA THR A 113 -8.95 -1.94 -0.50
C THR A 113 -8.81 -3.46 -0.30
N ASN A 114 -9.73 -4.23 -0.89
CA ASN A 114 -9.71 -5.69 -0.89
C ASN A 114 -8.80 -6.29 -1.98
N GLY A 115 -8.22 -5.48 -2.87
CA GLY A 115 -7.47 -5.95 -4.03
C GLY A 115 -6.44 -4.96 -4.57
N ASN A 116 -5.89 -5.27 -5.74
CA ASN A 116 -4.96 -4.38 -6.43
C ASN A 116 -5.73 -3.16 -6.93
N VAL A 117 -5.33 -1.96 -6.49
CA VAL A 117 -5.91 -0.68 -6.94
C VAL A 117 -5.96 -0.54 -8.46
N ALA A 118 -5.13 -1.23 -9.25
CA ALA A 118 -5.23 -1.24 -10.71
C ALA A 118 -6.46 -2.01 -11.24
N CYS A 119 -6.93 -3.04 -10.53
CA CYS A 119 -8.09 -3.85 -10.93
C CYS A 119 -9.40 -3.05 -10.79
N ALA A 120 -10.30 -3.18 -11.77
CA ALA A 120 -11.59 -2.50 -11.78
C ALA A 120 -12.54 -3.02 -10.67
N GLU A 121 -12.38 -4.27 -10.26
CA GLU A 121 -13.22 -4.93 -9.24
C GLU A 121 -12.76 -4.62 -7.80
N SER A 122 -11.67 -3.87 -7.63
CA SER A 122 -11.19 -3.53 -6.29
C SER A 122 -12.04 -2.43 -5.66
N GLU A 123 -12.60 -2.73 -4.50
CA GLU A 123 -13.44 -1.82 -3.73
C GLU A 123 -12.59 -1.12 -2.66
N PHE A 124 -12.97 0.12 -2.33
CA PHE A 124 -12.37 0.89 -1.25
C PHE A 124 -13.33 0.98 -0.06
N TYR A 125 -12.75 0.94 1.14
CA TYR A 125 -13.48 0.94 2.40
C TYR A 125 -12.86 1.95 3.36
N ALA A 126 -13.69 2.58 4.18
CA ALA A 126 -13.23 3.49 5.24
C ALA A 126 -12.63 2.71 6.41
N ALA A 127 -11.74 3.34 7.19
CA ALA A 127 -11.09 2.75 8.37
C ALA A 127 -12.06 2.03 9.33
N GLY A 128 -13.26 2.58 9.56
CA GLY A 128 -14.28 2.00 10.43
C GLY A 128 -14.80 0.63 9.99
N GLU A 129 -14.64 0.25 8.71
CA GLU A 129 -15.00 -1.08 8.21
C GLU A 129 -13.89 -2.12 8.42
N PHE A 130 -12.69 -1.68 8.77
CA PHE A 130 -11.53 -2.56 8.90
C PHE A 130 -11.75 -3.73 9.87
N PRO A 131 -12.34 -3.54 11.08
CA PRO A 131 -12.58 -4.65 11.99
C PRO A 131 -13.48 -5.76 11.42
N LYS A 132 -14.41 -5.40 10.53
CA LYS A 132 -15.33 -6.34 9.86
C LYS A 132 -14.63 -7.10 8.73
N ARG A 133 -13.68 -6.47 8.04
CA ARG A 133 -13.06 -6.98 6.80
C ARG A 133 -11.64 -7.51 6.98
N GLN A 134 -10.98 -7.24 8.11
CA GLN A 134 -9.60 -7.64 8.38
C GLN A 134 -9.34 -9.13 8.15
N ARG A 135 -10.30 -10.03 8.41
CA ARG A 135 -10.13 -11.48 8.18
C ARG A 135 -9.87 -11.83 6.71
N GLY A 136 -10.41 -11.06 5.78
CA GLY A 136 -10.15 -11.24 4.34
C GLY A 136 -8.73 -10.81 3.99
N ILE A 137 -8.32 -9.65 4.49
CA ILE A 137 -6.97 -9.08 4.30
C ILE A 137 -5.90 -10.01 4.90
N LEU A 138 -6.11 -10.47 6.14
CA LEU A 138 -5.23 -11.40 6.83
C LEU A 138 -4.98 -12.69 6.04
N ARG A 139 -6.02 -13.23 5.39
CA ARG A 139 -5.90 -14.42 4.53
C ARG A 139 -5.07 -14.17 3.27
N GLN A 140 -5.07 -12.95 2.74
CA GLN A 140 -4.28 -12.61 1.56
C GLN A 140 -2.81 -12.34 1.91
N ILE A 141 -2.54 -11.62 3.00
CA ILE A 141 -1.17 -11.26 3.39
C ILE A 141 -0.32 -12.45 3.87
N ASP A 142 -0.98 -13.54 4.31
CA ASP A 142 -0.32 -14.75 4.81
C ASP A 142 0.11 -15.70 3.67
N LYS A 143 -0.25 -15.39 2.41
CA LYS A 143 0.23 -16.15 1.25
C LYS A 143 1.75 -15.97 1.12
N ALA A 144 2.47 -17.07 1.27
CA ALA A 144 3.94 -17.10 1.25
C ALA A 144 4.56 -16.91 -0.15
N TRP A 145 3.76 -17.02 -1.21
CA TRP A 145 4.22 -17.04 -2.59
C TRP A 145 3.51 -15.97 -3.43
N TRP A 146 4.22 -15.48 -4.45
CA TRP A 146 3.64 -14.64 -5.49
C TRP A 146 2.80 -15.56 -6.38
N ASN A 147 1.57 -15.17 -6.66
CA ASN A 147 0.69 -15.95 -7.51
C ASN A 147 0.58 -15.29 -8.89
N SER A 148 -0.04 -15.98 -9.85
CA SER A 148 -0.23 -15.45 -11.21
C SER A 148 -0.94 -14.09 -11.24
N VAL A 149 -1.80 -13.83 -10.27
CA VAL A 149 -2.56 -12.58 -10.09
C VAL A 149 -1.68 -11.42 -9.61
N ASP A 150 -0.50 -11.69 -9.03
CA ASP A 150 0.43 -10.63 -8.63
C ASP A 150 1.26 -10.08 -9.80
N ARG A 151 1.15 -10.70 -10.97
CA ARG A 151 1.82 -10.28 -12.21
C ARG A 151 1.01 -9.29 -13.05
N SER A 152 -0.30 -9.19 -12.78
CA SER A 152 -1.27 -8.33 -13.47
C SER A 152 -1.48 -6.99 -12.77
#